data_AF-A0A3Q1GUP4-F1
#
_entry.id   AF-A0A3Q1GUP4-F1
#
_cell.length_a   1.000
_cell.length_b   1.000
_cell.length_c   1.000
_cell.angle_alpha   90.00
_cell.angle_beta   90.00
_cell.angle_gamma   90.00
#
_symmetry.space_group_name_H-M   'P 1'
#
loop_
_entity.id
_entity.type
_entity.pdbx_description
1 polymer ?
#
loop_
_entity_poly.entity_id
_entity_poly.type
_entity_poly.pdbx_seq_one_letter_code
_entity_poly.pdbx_strand_id
1 'polypeptide(L)'
;MDLNTILSQLETANEEDIEKLLQQYNREVSRGFKLCQSVLTVLGKQVQPSCQKTCLETLRILSRDKRVLGPVATREGMLILGGMARLRAGQEEGDNQNSSQDCTQSEEEERVVVEALKCLCNVVYNSPAAQQVSVDVQLAHGLCASLRTARSWHHEVGLFTLRLLFLLSALLPDVRVVLRREWHAVRLLTEVLEHTLDLRWVGPYEAARPDPQALPLPAEDNERAMEALKALFNLTLSEEDDHQFRLIAAILRHLLMLKTETEEKTEEAHRWESDPRGTSSPAMLPCCVAFSLWRRVFMSDVI
;
A
#
# COMPACT_ATOMS: atom_id res chain seq x y z
N MET A 1 -11.71 -26.14 -5.35
CA MET A 1 -11.78 -26.43 -6.81
C MET A 1 -11.73 -25.14 -7.63
N ASP A 2 -11.10 -25.16 -8.81
CA ASP A 2 -11.11 -24.04 -9.76
C ASP A 2 -12.48 -23.90 -10.43
N LEU A 3 -12.91 -22.66 -10.67
CA LEU A 3 -14.24 -22.37 -11.21
C LEU A 3 -14.37 -22.84 -12.66
N ASN A 4 -13.30 -22.73 -13.45
CA ASN A 4 -13.34 -23.15 -14.86
C ASN A 4 -13.44 -24.68 -14.96
N THR A 5 -12.78 -25.40 -14.06
CA THR A 5 -12.94 -26.87 -13.97
C THR A 5 -14.38 -27.24 -13.65
N ILE A 6 -15.02 -26.56 -12.70
CA ILE A 6 -16.43 -26.83 -12.36
C ILE A 6 -17.34 -26.52 -13.55
N LEU A 7 -17.15 -25.38 -14.22
CA LEU A 7 -17.93 -25.00 -15.40
C LEU A 7 -17.81 -26.05 -16.52
N SER A 8 -16.59 -26.51 -16.82
CA SER A 8 -16.37 -27.56 -17.83
C SER A 8 -17.02 -28.90 -17.48
N GLN A 9 -17.09 -29.24 -16.19
CA GLN A 9 -17.72 -30.47 -15.71
C GLN A 9 -19.25 -30.33 -15.73
N LEU A 10 -19.80 -29.15 -15.45
CA LEU A 10 -21.23 -28.88 -15.51
C LEU A 10 -21.80 -29.02 -16.94
N GLU A 11 -21.01 -28.72 -17.96
CA GLU A 11 -21.43 -28.83 -19.37
C GLU A 11 -21.59 -30.29 -19.84
N THR A 12 -20.95 -31.25 -19.17
CA THR A 12 -20.83 -32.64 -19.64
C THR A 12 -21.37 -33.68 -18.65
N ALA A 13 -21.63 -33.29 -17.39
CA ALA A 13 -22.08 -34.19 -16.33
C ALA A 13 -23.60 -34.46 -16.39
N ASN A 14 -24.00 -35.62 -15.86
CA ASN A 14 -25.41 -35.95 -15.61
C ASN A 14 -25.92 -35.24 -14.34
N GLU A 15 -27.24 -35.29 -14.09
CA GLU A 15 -27.86 -34.61 -12.94
C GLU A 15 -27.27 -35.01 -11.58
N GLU A 16 -26.96 -36.29 -11.38
CA GLU A 16 -26.40 -36.80 -10.11
C GLU A 16 -24.97 -36.30 -9.86
N ASP A 17 -24.15 -36.28 -10.92
CA ASP A 17 -22.77 -35.81 -10.87
C ASP A 17 -22.71 -34.28 -10.72
N ILE A 18 -23.64 -33.55 -11.36
CA ILE A 18 -23.83 -32.10 -11.14
C ILE A 18 -24.14 -31.82 -9.67
N GLU A 19 -25.09 -32.56 -9.07
CA GLU A 19 -25.46 -32.36 -7.67
C GLU A 19 -24.26 -32.62 -6.74
N LYS A 20 -23.55 -33.73 -6.91
CA LYS A 20 -22.36 -34.05 -6.10
C LYS A 20 -21.28 -32.99 -6.23
N LEU A 21 -21.00 -32.52 -7.44
CA LEU A 21 -20.01 -31.49 -7.73
C LEU A 21 -20.35 -30.17 -7.03
N LEU A 22 -21.60 -29.71 -7.17
CA LEU A 22 -22.07 -28.48 -6.53
C LEU A 22 -22.11 -28.61 -4.99
N GLN A 23 -22.52 -29.76 -4.45
CA GLN A 23 -22.47 -30.01 -3.01
C GLN A 23 -21.03 -30.00 -2.47
N GLN A 24 -20.06 -30.55 -3.20
CA GLN A 24 -18.66 -30.48 -2.81
C GLN A 24 -18.15 -29.04 -2.82
N TYR A 25 -18.43 -28.29 -3.89
CA TYR A 25 -18.08 -26.88 -3.99
C TYR A 25 -18.66 -26.05 -2.83
N ASN A 26 -19.96 -26.21 -2.57
CA ASN A 26 -20.65 -25.50 -1.50
C ASN A 26 -20.05 -25.82 -0.12
N ARG A 27 -19.65 -27.08 0.11
CA ARG A 27 -18.96 -27.47 1.35
C ARG A 27 -17.59 -26.82 1.49
N GLU A 28 -16.80 -26.76 0.43
CA GLU A 28 -15.48 -26.11 0.44
C GLU A 28 -15.60 -24.61 0.77
N VAL A 29 -16.47 -23.88 0.06
CA VAL A 29 -16.69 -22.45 0.29
C VAL A 29 -17.22 -22.18 1.70
N SER A 30 -18.20 -22.99 2.16
CA SER A 30 -18.78 -22.84 3.50
C SER A 30 -17.76 -23.08 4.62
N ARG A 31 -16.82 -24.02 4.44
CA ARG A 31 -15.75 -24.28 5.41
C ARG A 31 -14.79 -23.08 5.50
N GLY A 32 -14.38 -22.53 4.36
CA GLY A 32 -13.53 -21.34 4.31
C GLY A 32 -14.20 -20.13 4.98
N PHE A 33 -15.48 -19.90 4.69
CA PHE A 33 -16.27 -18.84 5.33
C PHE A 33 -16.34 -18.98 6.86
N LYS A 34 -16.68 -20.18 7.35
CA LYS A 34 -16.76 -20.45 8.80
C LYS A 34 -15.41 -20.34 9.50
N LEU A 35 -14.34 -20.79 8.85
CA LEU A 35 -12.98 -20.64 9.38
C LEU A 35 -12.61 -19.16 9.50
N CYS A 36 -12.86 -18.38 8.44
CA CYS A 36 -12.63 -16.94 8.40
C CYS A 36 -13.34 -16.22 9.57
N GLN A 37 -14.63 -16.51 9.77
CA GLN A 37 -15.42 -15.97 10.87
C GLN A 37 -14.88 -16.39 12.26
N SER A 38 -14.49 -17.65 12.41
CA SER A 38 -13.99 -18.18 13.68
C SER A 38 -12.64 -17.56 14.06
N VAL A 39 -11.74 -17.42 13.09
CA VAL A 39 -10.44 -16.77 13.29
C VAL A 39 -10.63 -15.30 13.65
N LEU A 40 -11.52 -14.59 12.98
CA LEU A 40 -11.83 -13.19 13.32
C LEU A 40 -12.40 -13.07 14.75
N THR A 41 -13.25 -14.00 15.17
CA THR A 41 -13.78 -14.06 16.55
C THR A 41 -12.67 -14.29 17.58
N VAL A 42 -11.65 -15.08 17.24
CA VAL A 42 -10.47 -15.26 18.12
C VAL A 42 -9.64 -13.98 18.18
N LEU A 43 -9.42 -13.31 17.05
CA LEU A 43 -8.69 -12.04 16.99
C LEU A 43 -9.41 -10.88 17.70
N GLY A 44 -10.73 -10.92 17.75
CA GLY A 44 -11.53 -10.00 18.56
C GLY A 44 -11.38 -10.21 20.07
N LYS A 45 -10.84 -11.36 20.51
CA LYS A 45 -10.49 -11.62 21.91
C LYS A 45 -9.05 -11.18 22.15
N GLN A 46 -8.74 -10.72 23.36
CA GLN A 46 -7.37 -10.40 23.76
C GLN A 46 -6.55 -11.69 23.97
N VAL A 47 -6.07 -12.26 22.86
CA VAL A 47 -5.17 -13.42 22.84
C VAL A 47 -3.71 -12.98 22.72
N GLN A 48 -2.77 -13.88 23.04
CA GLN A 48 -1.34 -13.57 22.99
C GLN A 48 -0.84 -13.27 21.55
N PRO A 49 0.21 -12.44 21.37
CA PRO A 49 0.73 -12.04 20.07
C PRO A 49 1.07 -13.20 19.12
N SER A 50 1.64 -14.29 19.66
CA SER A 50 1.92 -15.50 18.88
C SER A 50 0.66 -16.11 18.25
N CYS A 51 -0.45 -16.17 19.00
CA CYS A 51 -1.74 -16.64 18.52
C CYS A 51 -2.35 -15.65 17.51
N GLN A 52 -2.24 -14.34 17.77
CA GLN A 52 -2.70 -13.31 16.84
C GLN A 52 -2.00 -13.44 15.49
N LYS A 53 -0.67 -13.60 15.49
CA LYS A 53 0.13 -13.79 14.27
C LYS A 53 -0.36 -15.00 13.47
N THR A 54 -0.49 -16.17 14.09
CA THR A 54 -0.95 -17.39 13.39
C THR A 54 -2.37 -17.23 12.84
N CYS A 55 -3.25 -16.56 13.59
CA CYS A 55 -4.59 -16.23 13.14
C CYS A 55 -4.57 -15.30 11.91
N LEU A 56 -3.71 -14.28 11.93
CA LEU A 56 -3.55 -13.34 10.82
C LEU A 56 -2.91 -13.99 9.59
N GLU A 57 -1.94 -14.88 9.76
CA GLU A 57 -1.38 -15.69 8.65
C GLU A 57 -2.47 -16.54 7.99
N THR A 58 -3.32 -17.15 8.81
CA THR A 58 -4.47 -17.93 8.33
C THR A 58 -5.45 -17.04 7.55
N LEU A 59 -5.82 -15.87 8.10
CA LEU A 59 -6.67 -14.91 7.41
C LEU A 59 -6.03 -14.38 6.12
N ARG A 60 -4.72 -14.11 6.11
CA ARG A 60 -4.00 -13.64 4.93
C ARG A 60 -4.06 -14.68 3.81
N ILE A 61 -3.92 -15.97 4.13
CA ILE A 61 -4.07 -17.05 3.15
C ILE A 61 -5.52 -17.10 2.63
N LEU A 62 -6.52 -17.06 3.52
CA LEU A 62 -7.93 -17.08 3.15
C LEU A 62 -8.35 -15.85 2.34
N SER A 63 -7.76 -14.68 2.62
CA SER A 63 -8.09 -13.40 1.99
C SER A 63 -7.72 -13.31 0.50
N ARG A 64 -7.03 -14.30 -0.03
CA ARG A 64 -6.79 -14.46 -1.48
C ARG A 64 -8.02 -14.98 -2.21
N ASP A 65 -8.97 -15.60 -1.50
CA ASP A 65 -10.22 -16.07 -2.06
C ASP A 65 -11.37 -15.10 -1.73
N LYS A 66 -11.79 -14.32 -2.73
CA LYS A 66 -12.87 -13.34 -2.59
C LYS A 66 -14.20 -13.92 -2.08
N ARG A 67 -14.42 -15.24 -2.23
CA ARG A 67 -15.68 -15.90 -1.82
C ARG A 67 -15.82 -16.06 -0.30
N VAL A 68 -14.71 -16.07 0.43
CA VAL A 68 -14.71 -16.33 1.89
C VAL A 68 -14.51 -15.07 2.72
N LEU A 69 -14.38 -13.90 2.09
CA LEU A 69 -14.08 -12.62 2.74
C LEU A 69 -15.28 -11.93 3.41
N GLY A 70 -16.51 -12.42 3.17
CA GLY A 70 -17.73 -11.86 3.76
C GLY A 70 -17.66 -11.56 5.27
N PRO A 71 -17.12 -12.45 6.13
CA PRO A 71 -17.02 -12.21 7.56
C PRO A 71 -16.08 -11.06 7.94
N VAL A 72 -15.00 -10.86 7.17
CA VAL A 72 -13.98 -9.83 7.42
C VAL A 72 -14.41 -8.48 6.87
N ALA A 73 -15.15 -8.47 5.75
CA ALA A 73 -15.69 -7.27 5.09
C ALA A 73 -16.88 -6.64 5.85
N THR A 74 -16.85 -6.70 7.18
CA THR A 74 -17.82 -6.09 8.09
C THR A 74 -17.15 -4.96 8.86
N ARG A 75 -17.93 -4.02 9.41
CA ARG A 75 -17.40 -2.91 10.21
C ARG A 75 -16.54 -3.40 11.38
N GLU A 76 -17.02 -4.40 12.09
CA GLU A 76 -16.30 -5.01 13.22
C GLU A 76 -15.00 -5.68 12.76
N GLY A 77 -15.05 -6.47 11.68
CA GLY A 77 -13.86 -7.15 11.17
C GLY A 77 -12.76 -6.20 10.73
N MET A 78 -13.13 -5.13 10.01
CA MET A 78 -12.19 -4.10 9.60
C MET A 78 -11.62 -3.30 10.79
N LEU A 79 -12.40 -3.08 11.86
CA LEU A 79 -11.90 -2.42 13.09
C LEU A 79 -10.97 -3.33 13.92
N ILE A 80 -11.20 -4.64 13.92
CA ILE A 80 -10.30 -5.61 14.54
C ILE A 80 -8.96 -5.59 13.79
N LEU A 81 -8.96 -5.78 12.47
CA LEU A 81 -7.76 -5.75 11.65
C LEU A 81 -7.04 -4.40 11.71
N GLY A 82 -7.78 -3.29 11.59
CA GLY A 82 -7.24 -1.94 11.70
C GLY A 82 -6.65 -1.66 13.08
N GLY A 83 -7.21 -2.23 14.15
CA GLY A 83 -6.64 -2.19 15.50
C GLY A 83 -5.29 -2.88 15.60
N MET A 84 -5.18 -4.11 15.09
CA MET A 84 -3.93 -4.85 15.09
C MET A 84 -2.86 -4.21 14.20
N ALA A 85 -3.28 -3.56 13.10
CA ALA A 85 -2.40 -2.76 12.25
C ALA A 85 -2.07 -1.37 12.82
N ARG A 86 -2.61 -1.01 14.00
CA ARG A 86 -2.43 0.31 14.65
C ARG A 86 -2.91 1.50 13.82
N LEU A 87 -4.01 1.30 13.08
CA LEU A 87 -4.62 2.30 12.20
C LEU A 87 -5.95 2.84 12.74
N ARG A 88 -6.15 2.86 14.07
CA ARG A 88 -7.38 3.38 14.67
C ARG A 88 -7.42 4.91 14.62
N ALA A 89 -8.43 5.44 13.93
CA ALA A 89 -8.72 6.86 13.92
C ALA A 89 -9.28 7.33 15.28
N GLY A 90 -8.82 8.48 15.78
CA GLY A 90 -9.47 9.17 16.91
C GLY A 90 -9.04 8.77 18.33
N GLN A 91 -7.98 7.97 18.50
CA GLN A 91 -7.18 8.05 19.73
C GLN A 91 -6.19 9.20 19.54
N GLU A 92 -6.71 10.42 19.54
CA GLU A 92 -5.90 11.57 19.93
C GLU A 92 -5.26 11.25 21.28
N GLU A 93 -4.06 11.76 21.49
CA GLU A 93 -3.18 11.56 22.64
C GLU A 93 -3.78 12.09 23.97
N GLY A 94 -4.97 11.64 24.34
CA GLY A 94 -5.76 12.09 25.47
C GLY A 94 -6.27 10.89 26.28
N ASP A 95 -5.35 10.35 27.08
CA ASP A 95 -5.55 9.57 28.32
C ASP A 95 -4.58 8.38 28.39
N ASN A 96 -3.29 8.70 28.51
CA ASN A 96 -2.34 8.03 29.41
C ASN A 96 -0.95 8.68 29.27
N GLN A 97 -0.84 9.95 29.67
CA GLN A 97 0.47 10.56 30.02
C GLN A 97 0.97 10.03 31.38
N ASN A 98 0.95 8.71 31.57
CA ASN A 98 1.48 8.07 32.77
C ASN A 98 2.09 6.68 32.49
N SER A 99 2.67 6.51 31.31
CA SER A 99 3.69 5.48 31.11
C SER A 99 4.79 6.06 30.23
N SER A 100 5.69 6.80 30.86
CA SER A 100 7.09 6.89 30.43
C SER A 100 7.65 5.47 30.42
N GLN A 101 7.33 4.71 29.38
CA GLN A 101 7.87 3.38 29.19
C GLN A 101 8.50 3.38 27.81
N ASP A 102 9.82 3.46 27.86
CA ASP A 102 10.78 3.21 26.81
C ASP A 102 10.19 2.38 25.66
N CYS A 103 10.22 2.98 24.47
CA CYS A 103 9.62 2.46 23.25
C CYS A 103 10.48 1.32 22.69
N THR A 104 10.48 0.17 23.35
CA THR A 104 10.86 -1.10 22.74
C THR A 104 9.60 -1.95 22.62
N GLN A 105 8.92 -1.78 21.49
CA GLN A 105 7.89 -2.71 21.07
C GLN A 105 8.51 -4.11 21.02
N SER A 106 7.81 -5.12 21.53
CA SER A 106 8.28 -6.49 21.36
C SER A 106 8.29 -6.81 19.87
N GLU A 107 9.35 -7.47 19.38
CA GLU A 107 9.43 -7.95 17.99
C GLU A 107 8.19 -8.79 17.60
N GLU A 108 7.55 -9.43 18.58
CA GLU A 108 6.32 -10.20 18.37
C GLU A 108 5.12 -9.32 18.02
N GLU A 109 4.97 -8.17 18.68
CA GLU A 109 3.88 -7.23 18.40
C GLU A 109 4.05 -6.60 17.02
N GLU A 110 5.28 -6.28 16.63
CA GLU A 110 5.57 -5.78 15.29
C GLU A 110 5.20 -6.80 14.21
N ARG A 111 5.54 -8.08 14.42
CA ARG A 111 5.15 -9.16 13.49
C ARG A 111 3.62 -9.26 13.36
N VAL A 112 2.87 -9.00 14.42
CA VAL A 112 1.40 -8.92 14.37
C VAL A 112 0.95 -7.73 13.52
N VAL A 113 1.54 -6.55 13.70
CA VAL A 113 1.23 -5.35 12.90
C VAL A 113 1.48 -5.61 11.41
N VAL A 114 2.65 -6.15 11.06
CA VAL A 114 3.02 -6.47 9.67
C VAL A 114 2.03 -7.46 9.07
N GLU A 115 1.68 -8.53 9.78
CA GLU A 115 0.75 -9.53 9.25
C GLU A 115 -0.69 -8.98 9.11
N ALA A 116 -1.11 -8.09 10.02
CA ALA A 116 -2.38 -7.39 9.91
C ALA A 116 -2.41 -6.45 8.70
N LEU A 117 -1.34 -5.68 8.44
CA LEU A 117 -1.21 -4.83 7.26
C LEU A 117 -1.24 -5.65 5.96
N LYS A 118 -0.51 -6.77 5.90
CA LYS A 118 -0.54 -7.72 4.79
C LYS A 118 -1.95 -8.27 4.55
N CYS A 119 -2.66 -8.64 5.61
CA CYS A 119 -4.03 -9.11 5.54
C CYS A 119 -4.98 -8.01 5.03
N LEU A 120 -4.88 -6.78 5.55
CA LEU A 120 -5.68 -5.64 5.10
C LEU A 120 -5.46 -5.33 3.61
N CYS A 121 -4.22 -5.38 3.12
CA CYS A 121 -3.92 -5.21 1.69
C CYS A 121 -4.71 -6.20 0.84
N ASN A 122 -4.68 -7.49 1.19
CA ASN A 122 -5.42 -8.52 0.45
C ASN A 122 -6.93 -8.34 0.56
N VAL A 123 -7.45 -8.03 1.75
CA VAL A 123 -8.89 -7.85 1.99
C VAL A 123 -9.44 -6.68 1.16
N VAL A 124 -8.77 -5.53 1.21
CA VAL A 124 -9.16 -4.32 0.44
C VAL A 124 -9.03 -4.58 -1.06
N TYR A 125 -7.98 -5.26 -1.49
CA TYR A 125 -7.80 -5.59 -2.91
C TYR A 125 -8.90 -6.53 -3.45
N ASN A 126 -9.25 -7.58 -2.70
CA ASN A 126 -10.13 -8.65 -3.18
C ASN A 126 -11.63 -8.46 -2.87
N SER A 127 -12.01 -7.50 -2.02
CA SER A 127 -13.40 -7.31 -1.59
C SER A 127 -13.89 -5.86 -1.75
N PRO A 128 -14.76 -5.58 -2.74
CA PRO A 128 -15.42 -4.28 -2.87
C PRO A 128 -16.23 -3.87 -1.63
N ALA A 129 -16.83 -4.85 -0.94
CA ALA A 129 -17.52 -4.59 0.33
C ALA A 129 -16.54 -4.09 1.40
N ALA A 130 -15.34 -4.67 1.49
CA ALA A 130 -14.33 -4.20 2.43
C ALA A 130 -13.77 -2.83 2.05
N GLN A 131 -13.70 -2.51 0.75
CA GLN A 131 -13.32 -1.17 0.28
C GLN A 131 -14.32 -0.12 0.79
N GLN A 132 -15.64 -0.36 0.65
CA GLN A 132 -16.65 0.55 1.19
C GLN A 132 -16.54 0.69 2.72
N VAL A 133 -16.47 -0.44 3.43
CA VAL A 133 -16.34 -0.44 4.89
C VAL A 133 -15.07 0.28 5.35
N SER A 134 -13.97 0.21 4.59
CA SER A 134 -12.73 0.92 4.92
C SER A 134 -12.90 2.45 4.97
N VAL A 135 -13.81 3.00 4.16
CA VAL A 135 -14.21 4.41 4.20
C VAL A 135 -15.00 4.69 5.46
N ASP A 136 -16.00 3.84 5.75
CA ASP A 136 -16.90 4.00 6.90
C ASP A 136 -16.17 3.95 8.25
N VAL A 137 -15.09 3.17 8.34
CA VAL A 137 -14.22 3.08 9.54
C VAL A 137 -13.06 4.08 9.53
N GLN A 138 -13.01 4.97 8.54
CA GLN A 138 -11.96 5.99 8.38
C GLN A 138 -10.53 5.40 8.38
N LEU A 139 -10.32 4.26 7.72
CA LEU A 139 -9.01 3.61 7.68
C LEU A 139 -7.93 4.52 7.07
N ALA A 140 -8.30 5.34 6.08
CA ALA A 140 -7.44 6.33 5.46
C ALA A 140 -6.91 7.38 6.46
N HIS A 141 -7.73 7.79 7.43
CA HIS A 141 -7.29 8.71 8.48
C HIS A 141 -6.21 8.07 9.37
N GLY A 142 -6.41 6.80 9.77
CA GLY A 142 -5.42 6.05 10.53
C GLY A 142 -4.08 5.89 9.80
N LEU A 143 -4.12 5.66 8.48
CA LEU A 143 -2.91 5.63 7.65
C LEU A 143 -2.19 6.99 7.62
N CYS A 144 -2.93 8.08 7.46
CA CYS A 144 -2.34 9.42 7.51
C CYS A 144 -1.76 9.77 8.88
N ALA A 145 -2.37 9.31 9.97
CA ALA A 145 -1.79 9.42 11.30
C ALA A 145 -0.48 8.64 11.41
N SER A 146 -0.44 7.42 10.89
CA SER A 146 0.78 6.59 10.84
C SER A 146 1.90 7.24 10.02
N LEU A 147 1.58 7.89 8.88
CA LEU A 147 2.60 8.58 8.06
C LEU A 147 3.37 9.66 8.83
N ARG A 148 2.76 10.28 9.85
CA ARG A 148 3.45 11.30 10.67
C ARG A 148 4.59 10.72 11.50
N THR A 149 4.54 9.43 11.81
CA THR A 149 5.58 8.71 12.55
C THR A 149 6.49 7.88 11.63
N ALA A 150 6.48 8.14 10.32
CA ALA A 150 7.18 7.30 9.34
C ALA A 150 8.69 7.16 9.55
N ARG A 151 9.31 8.14 10.21
CA ARG A 151 10.74 8.10 10.56
C ARG A 151 11.12 6.97 11.51
N SER A 152 10.16 6.46 12.31
CA SER A 152 10.39 5.39 13.27
C SER A 152 9.93 4.03 12.77
N TRP A 153 9.57 3.89 11.49
CA TRP A 153 9.13 2.62 10.94
C TRP A 153 10.29 1.68 10.66
N HIS A 154 10.15 0.43 11.10
CA HIS A 154 10.87 -0.69 10.49
C HIS A 154 10.36 -0.93 9.07
N HIS A 155 11.20 -1.57 8.25
CA HIS A 155 10.99 -1.71 6.80
C HIS A 155 9.60 -2.26 6.45
N GLU A 156 9.25 -3.45 6.95
CA GLU A 156 8.00 -4.11 6.57
C GLU A 156 6.75 -3.33 7.00
N VAL A 157 6.77 -2.69 8.18
CA VAL A 157 5.66 -1.85 8.64
C VAL A 157 5.44 -0.70 7.69
N GLY A 158 6.51 0.02 7.31
CA GLY A 158 6.44 1.13 6.37
C GLY A 158 5.99 0.67 4.98
N LEU A 159 6.55 -0.42 4.47
CA LEU A 159 6.24 -0.97 3.15
C LEU A 159 4.76 -1.32 3.01
N PHE A 160 4.19 -2.09 3.95
CA PHE A 160 2.79 -2.50 3.86
C PHE A 160 1.80 -1.39 4.24
N THR A 161 2.21 -0.41 5.05
CA THR A 161 1.43 0.81 5.29
C THR A 161 1.29 1.63 4.00
N LEU A 162 2.39 1.87 3.29
CA LEU A 162 2.41 2.58 2.02
C LEU A 162 1.64 1.82 0.93
N ARG A 163 1.80 0.49 0.87
CA ARG A 163 1.05 -0.37 -0.06
C ARG A 163 -0.45 -0.30 0.18
N LEU A 164 -0.90 -0.30 1.44
CA LEU A 164 -2.32 -0.16 1.76
C LEU A 164 -2.87 1.22 1.35
N LEU A 165 -2.09 2.28 1.57
CA LEU A 165 -2.43 3.63 1.11
C LEU A 165 -2.51 3.72 -0.42
N PHE A 166 -1.57 3.09 -1.13
CA PHE A 166 -1.61 2.96 -2.59
C PHE A 166 -2.89 2.24 -3.03
N LEU A 167 -3.25 1.10 -2.43
CA LEU A 167 -4.45 0.36 -2.76
C LEU A 167 -5.72 1.18 -2.54
N LEU A 168 -5.86 1.86 -1.40
CA LEU A 168 -7.03 2.71 -1.13
C LEU A 168 -7.11 3.86 -2.13
N SER A 169 -6.02 4.55 -2.41
CA SER A 169 -6.01 5.66 -3.39
C SER A 169 -6.24 5.19 -4.83
N ALA A 170 -5.83 3.98 -5.19
CA ALA A 170 -6.05 3.39 -6.51
C ALA A 170 -7.52 2.99 -6.70
N LEU A 171 -8.09 2.29 -5.70
CA LEU A 171 -9.40 1.64 -5.80
C LEU A 171 -10.57 2.58 -5.45
N LEU A 172 -10.33 3.62 -4.66
CA LEU A 172 -11.38 4.51 -4.13
C LEU A 172 -11.14 5.97 -4.54
N PRO A 173 -11.76 6.44 -5.64
CA PRO A 173 -11.62 7.82 -6.13
C PRO A 173 -11.98 8.89 -5.09
N ASP A 174 -13.06 8.69 -4.34
CA ASP A 174 -13.53 9.67 -3.36
C ASP A 174 -12.54 9.83 -2.20
N VAL A 175 -11.86 8.75 -1.82
CA VAL A 175 -10.81 8.76 -0.79
C VAL A 175 -9.60 9.58 -1.23
N ARG A 176 -9.29 9.68 -2.54
CA ARG A 176 -8.18 10.52 -3.01
C ARG A 176 -8.40 12.00 -2.70
N VAL A 177 -9.63 12.48 -2.82
CA VAL A 177 -9.96 13.89 -2.52
C VAL A 177 -9.77 14.16 -1.03
N VAL A 178 -10.29 13.27 -0.19
CA VAL A 178 -10.17 13.35 1.28
C VAL A 178 -8.70 13.27 1.72
N LEU A 179 -7.94 12.30 1.22
CA LEU A 179 -6.51 12.15 1.50
C LEU A 179 -5.72 13.42 1.16
N ARG A 180 -6.03 14.07 0.04
CA ARG A 180 -5.35 15.30 -0.37
C ARG A 180 -5.75 16.51 0.45
N ARG A 181 -7.05 16.79 0.53
CA ARG A 181 -7.56 18.07 1.03
C ARG A 181 -7.64 18.10 2.55
N GLU A 182 -8.10 17.01 3.17
CA GLU A 182 -8.31 16.97 4.61
C GLU A 182 -7.04 16.50 5.33
N TRP A 183 -6.43 15.42 4.84
CA TRP A 183 -5.31 14.79 5.53
C TRP A 183 -3.93 15.19 5.01
N HIS A 184 -3.87 16.06 3.99
CA HIS A 184 -2.62 16.59 3.44
C HIS A 184 -1.61 15.49 3.06
N ALA A 185 -2.11 14.33 2.60
CA ALA A 185 -1.30 13.13 2.38
C ALA A 185 -0.19 13.30 1.34
N VAL A 186 -0.35 14.23 0.37
CA VAL A 186 0.70 14.58 -0.61
C VAL A 186 1.95 15.12 0.09
N ARG A 187 1.76 16.03 1.06
CA ARG A 187 2.85 16.59 1.87
C ARG A 187 3.50 15.50 2.72
N LEU A 188 2.68 14.69 3.42
CA LEU A 188 3.18 13.60 4.26
C LEU A 188 4.00 12.58 3.45
N LEU A 189 3.53 12.18 2.27
CA LEU A 189 4.27 11.26 1.39
C LEU A 189 5.56 11.87 0.84
N THR A 190 5.56 13.18 0.59
CA THR A 190 6.77 13.90 0.18
C THR A 190 7.79 13.92 1.31
N GLU A 191 7.38 14.19 2.55
CA GLU A 191 8.25 14.09 3.72
C GLU A 191 8.81 12.66 3.90
N VAL A 192 7.98 11.62 3.69
CA VAL A 192 8.46 10.22 3.68
C VAL A 192 9.53 9.98 2.62
N LEU A 193 9.31 10.47 1.39
CA LEU A 193 10.27 10.34 0.30
C LEU A 193 11.55 11.12 0.55
N GLU A 194 11.45 12.31 1.15
CA GLU A 194 12.60 13.11 1.57
C GLU A 194 13.50 12.35 2.53
N HIS A 195 12.92 11.66 3.52
CA HIS A 195 13.69 10.87 4.47
C HIS A 195 14.21 9.56 3.87
N THR A 196 13.41 8.89 3.06
CA THR A 196 13.79 7.60 2.46
C THR A 196 14.91 7.74 1.44
N LEU A 197 15.03 8.90 0.79
CA LEU A 197 15.98 9.14 -0.29
C LEU A 197 17.11 10.12 0.08
N ASP A 198 17.16 10.61 1.33
CA ASP A 198 17.96 11.78 1.75
C ASP A 198 17.84 12.96 0.76
N LEU A 199 16.62 13.20 0.26
CA LEU A 199 16.37 14.22 -0.75
C LEU A 199 16.38 15.59 -0.07
N ARG A 200 17.21 16.48 -0.60
CA ARG A 200 17.31 17.89 -0.16
C ARG A 200 16.83 18.81 -1.26
N TRP A 201 16.02 19.81 -0.93
CA TRP A 201 15.56 20.81 -1.88
C TRP A 201 16.51 22.01 -1.91
N VAL A 202 16.95 22.41 -3.11
CA VAL A 202 17.74 23.62 -3.35
C VAL A 202 16.92 24.77 -3.92
N GLY A 203 15.72 24.47 -4.41
CA GLY A 203 14.76 25.40 -4.97
C GLY A 203 13.38 24.77 -5.10
N PRO A 204 12.36 25.54 -5.55
CA PRO A 204 11.02 25.01 -5.76
C PRO A 204 11.05 23.92 -6.84
N TYR A 205 10.75 22.68 -6.44
CA TYR A 205 10.80 21.50 -7.33
C TYR A 205 12.20 21.21 -7.90
N GLU A 206 13.25 21.66 -7.22
CA GLU A 206 14.64 21.38 -7.58
C GLU A 206 15.30 20.61 -6.44
N ALA A 207 15.43 19.29 -6.64
CA ALA A 207 16.17 18.43 -5.72
C ALA A 207 17.68 18.60 -5.96
N ALA A 208 18.43 18.67 -4.85
CA ALA A 208 19.88 18.62 -4.87
C ALA A 208 20.36 17.38 -5.61
N ARG A 209 21.51 17.49 -6.27
CA ARG A 209 22.20 16.32 -6.78
C ARG A 209 22.60 15.43 -5.59
N PRO A 210 22.45 14.10 -5.69
CA PRO A 210 23.07 13.18 -4.75
C PRO A 210 24.56 13.48 -4.59
N ASP A 211 25.09 13.21 -3.40
CA ASP A 211 26.54 13.26 -3.20
C ASP A 211 27.19 12.18 -4.07
N PRO A 212 28.16 12.50 -4.95
CA PRO A 212 28.85 11.51 -5.77
C PRO A 212 29.55 10.40 -4.98
N GLN A 213 29.74 10.58 -3.67
CA GLN A 213 30.28 9.59 -2.76
C GLN A 213 29.22 8.88 -1.90
N ALA A 214 27.93 9.17 -2.13
CA ALA A 214 26.84 8.52 -1.41
C ALA A 214 26.83 7.01 -1.68
N LEU A 215 26.47 6.25 -0.64
CA LEU A 215 26.28 4.81 -0.78
C LEU A 215 25.07 4.55 -1.70
N PRO A 216 25.08 3.49 -2.53
CA PRO A 216 23.90 3.05 -3.27
C PRO A 216 22.68 2.95 -2.36
N LEU A 217 21.52 3.37 -2.88
CA LEU A 217 20.24 3.32 -2.17
C LEU A 217 19.95 1.86 -1.74
N PRO A 218 19.72 1.59 -0.43
CA PRO A 218 19.38 0.27 0.05
C PRO A 218 18.12 -0.28 -0.64
N ALA A 219 18.08 -1.60 -0.86
CA ALA A 219 16.95 -2.25 -1.54
C ALA A 219 15.62 -1.99 -0.81
N GLU A 220 15.63 -2.05 0.52
CA GLU A 220 14.48 -1.76 1.38
C GLU A 220 13.97 -0.31 1.21
N ASP A 221 14.88 0.66 1.17
CA ASP A 221 14.55 2.06 0.95
C ASP A 221 14.00 2.30 -0.46
N ASN A 222 14.57 1.64 -1.46
CA ASN A 222 14.01 1.65 -2.81
C ASN A 222 12.59 1.07 -2.82
N GLU A 223 12.32 -0.08 -2.19
CA GLU A 223 10.95 -0.63 -2.12
C GLU A 223 9.95 0.34 -1.47
N ARG A 224 10.31 0.96 -0.33
CA ARG A 224 9.46 1.94 0.36
C ARG A 224 9.24 3.19 -0.49
N ALA A 225 10.30 3.73 -1.10
CA ALA A 225 10.20 4.88 -1.99
C ALA A 225 9.27 4.60 -3.18
N MET A 226 9.32 3.39 -3.72
CA MET A 226 8.48 2.99 -4.85
C MET A 226 7.00 2.90 -4.45
N GLU A 227 6.66 2.34 -3.29
CA GLU A 227 5.28 2.33 -2.79
C GLU A 227 4.77 3.75 -2.47
N ALA A 228 5.61 4.59 -1.84
CA ALA A 228 5.27 5.99 -1.57
C ALA A 228 5.02 6.79 -2.86
N LEU A 229 5.85 6.59 -3.88
CA LEU A 229 5.66 7.22 -5.19
C LEU A 229 4.39 6.76 -5.89
N LYS A 230 4.05 5.46 -5.83
CA LYS A 230 2.79 4.95 -6.41
C LYS A 230 1.58 5.62 -5.75
N ALA A 231 1.58 5.73 -4.42
CA ALA A 231 0.52 6.43 -3.69
C ALA A 231 0.47 7.93 -4.04
N LEU A 232 1.63 8.61 -4.07
CA LEU A 232 1.73 10.03 -4.42
C LEU A 232 1.22 10.29 -5.84
N PHE A 233 1.56 9.41 -6.78
CA PHE A 233 1.10 9.48 -8.16
C PHE A 233 -0.43 9.35 -8.26
N ASN A 234 -1.03 8.38 -7.57
CA ASN A 234 -2.49 8.23 -7.55
C ASN A 234 -3.19 9.50 -7.04
N LEU A 235 -2.66 10.11 -5.99
CA LEU A 235 -3.24 11.32 -5.41
C LEU A 235 -3.13 12.50 -6.39
N THR A 236 -2.00 12.67 -7.06
CA THR A 236 -1.73 13.85 -7.90
C THR A 236 -2.29 13.75 -9.33
N LEU A 237 -2.50 12.55 -9.86
CA LEU A 237 -3.03 12.30 -11.21
C LEU A 237 -4.39 12.95 -11.51
N SER A 238 -5.19 13.22 -10.48
CA SER A 238 -6.59 13.63 -10.64
C SER A 238 -6.77 15.13 -10.88
N GLU A 239 -5.74 15.97 -10.72
CA GLU A 239 -5.83 17.41 -10.96
C GLU A 239 -4.74 17.81 -11.96
N GLU A 240 -5.09 18.67 -12.92
CA GLU A 240 -4.14 19.36 -13.80
C GLU A 240 -3.39 20.46 -13.02
N ASP A 241 -2.85 20.13 -11.84
CA ASP A 241 -2.03 21.05 -11.06
C ASP A 241 -0.56 20.86 -11.42
N ASP A 242 -0.06 21.76 -12.25
CA ASP A 242 1.34 21.82 -12.69
C ASP A 242 2.35 21.67 -11.53
N HIS A 243 2.02 22.15 -10.33
CA HIS A 243 2.90 22.07 -9.16
C HIS A 243 3.12 20.62 -8.70
N GLN A 244 2.06 19.81 -8.70
CA GLN A 244 2.13 18.42 -8.25
C GLN A 244 2.91 17.55 -9.24
N PHE A 245 2.75 17.82 -10.54
CA PHE A 245 3.55 17.16 -11.58
C PHE A 245 5.02 17.56 -11.51
N ARG A 246 5.32 18.85 -11.30
CA ARG A 246 6.71 19.32 -11.11
C ARG A 246 7.36 18.67 -9.89
N LEU A 247 6.64 18.55 -8.78
CA LEU A 247 7.11 17.86 -7.57
C LEU A 247 7.49 16.41 -7.85
N ILE A 248 6.59 15.63 -8.46
CA ILE A 248 6.85 14.23 -8.77
C ILE A 248 8.00 14.09 -9.76
N ALA A 249 8.05 14.93 -10.80
CA ALA A 249 9.13 14.92 -11.77
C ALA A 249 10.50 15.18 -11.10
N ALA A 250 10.56 16.09 -10.13
CA ALA A 250 11.78 16.38 -9.39
C ALA A 250 12.25 15.19 -8.54
N ILE A 251 11.34 14.51 -7.83
CA ILE A 251 11.66 13.32 -7.04
C ILE A 251 12.11 12.16 -7.94
N LEU A 252 11.39 11.92 -9.05
CA LEU A 252 11.76 10.90 -10.04
C LEU A 252 13.13 11.18 -10.65
N ARG A 253 13.44 12.45 -10.95
CA ARG A 253 14.76 12.85 -11.45
C ARG A 253 15.85 12.53 -10.43
N HIS A 254 15.63 12.84 -9.16
CA HIS A 254 16.58 12.52 -8.09
C HIS A 254 16.81 11.00 -7.97
N LEU A 255 15.74 10.20 -7.99
CA LEU A 255 15.83 8.74 -8.00
C LEU A 255 16.57 8.16 -9.20
N LEU A 256 16.38 8.74 -10.38
CA LEU A 256 17.12 8.31 -11.57
C LEU A 256 18.61 8.58 -11.41
N MET A 257 18.99 9.76 -10.88
CA MET A 257 20.40 10.09 -10.61
C MET A 257 21.03 9.09 -9.63
N LEU A 258 20.33 8.73 -8.55
CA LEU A 258 20.76 7.69 -7.60
C LEU A 258 20.98 6.33 -8.27
N LYS A 259 20.12 5.92 -9.23
CA LYS A 259 20.26 4.64 -9.94
C LYS A 259 21.36 4.68 -11.01
N THR A 260 21.55 5.80 -11.69
CA THR A 260 22.60 5.93 -12.71
C THR A 260 24.01 5.98 -12.14
N GLU A 261 24.19 6.33 -10.86
CA GLU A 261 25.48 6.21 -10.18
C GLU A 261 25.82 4.75 -9.81
N THR A 262 24.83 3.85 -9.81
CA THR A 262 25.01 2.41 -9.49
C THR A 262 25.22 1.52 -10.72
N GLU A 263 24.88 1.97 -11.92
CA GLU A 263 25.18 1.29 -13.18
C GLU A 263 26.07 2.18 -14.05
N GLU A 264 27.24 1.68 -14.43
CA GLU A 264 28.10 2.26 -15.47
C GLU A 264 27.37 2.21 -16.84
N LYS A 265 26.39 3.09 -17.05
CA LYS A 265 25.66 3.30 -18.30
C LYS A 265 25.40 4.80 -18.50
N THR A 266 26.48 5.51 -18.77
CA THR A 266 26.56 6.96 -18.98
C THR A 266 25.95 7.46 -20.30
N GLU A 267 25.43 6.64 -21.19
CA GLU A 267 24.95 7.14 -22.50
C GLU A 267 23.50 7.61 -22.51
N GLU A 268 22.72 7.25 -21.50
CA GLU A 268 21.38 7.78 -21.34
C GLU A 268 21.45 9.12 -20.60
N ALA A 269 21.62 9.23 -19.28
CA ALA A 269 21.54 10.50 -18.53
C ALA A 269 22.14 11.78 -19.21
N HIS A 270 23.29 11.68 -19.91
CA HIS A 270 23.89 12.80 -20.63
C HIS A 270 23.06 13.36 -21.81
N ARG A 271 22.16 12.57 -22.42
CA ARG A 271 21.25 13.02 -23.49
C ARG A 271 20.13 13.94 -22.98
N TRP A 272 19.86 13.94 -21.67
CA TRP A 272 18.81 14.73 -21.01
C TRP A 272 19.34 16.07 -20.50
N GLU A 273 20.64 16.16 -20.24
CA GLU A 273 21.32 17.39 -19.83
C GLU A 273 21.71 18.28 -21.02
N SER A 274 21.72 17.71 -22.24
CA SER A 274 22.25 18.35 -23.43
C SER A 274 21.22 18.72 -24.51
N ASP A 275 19.91 18.78 -24.21
CA ASP A 275 18.95 19.39 -25.15
C ASP A 275 18.78 20.89 -24.90
N PRO A 276 19.39 21.78 -25.73
CA PRO A 276 19.33 23.22 -25.55
C PRO A 276 18.24 23.85 -26.43
N ARG A 277 17.30 23.07 -27.00
CA ARG A 277 16.31 23.60 -27.93
C ARG A 277 14.92 23.62 -27.33
N GLY A 278 14.67 24.71 -26.61
CA GLY A 278 13.32 25.22 -26.42
C GLY A 278 12.66 25.48 -27.77
N THR A 279 11.58 24.75 -28.06
CA THR A 279 10.40 25.18 -28.83
C THR A 279 9.42 24.01 -28.91
N SER A 280 8.75 23.70 -27.81
CA SER A 280 7.45 23.02 -27.76
C SER A 280 6.95 23.09 -26.32
N SER A 281 5.64 23.31 -26.15
CA SER A 281 5.02 23.76 -24.90
C SER A 281 5.51 23.02 -23.63
N PRO A 282 5.96 23.70 -22.55
CA PRO A 282 6.66 23.07 -21.42
C PRO A 282 5.82 22.13 -20.54
N ALA A 283 4.50 22.10 -20.71
CA ALA A 283 3.59 21.40 -19.81
C ALA A 283 3.35 19.92 -20.18
N MET A 284 3.56 19.50 -21.43
CA MET A 284 3.19 18.13 -21.87
C MET A 284 4.34 17.12 -21.88
N LEU A 285 5.59 17.55 -22.02
CA LEU A 285 6.75 16.65 -22.05
C LEU A 285 7.01 15.93 -20.70
N PRO A 286 6.86 16.56 -19.52
CA PRO A 286 7.10 15.89 -18.24
C PRO A 286 6.10 14.76 -17.98
N CYS A 287 4.83 14.94 -18.35
CA CYS A 287 3.76 13.98 -18.10
C CYS A 287 3.91 12.69 -18.92
N CYS A 288 4.19 12.80 -20.22
CA CYS A 288 4.38 11.62 -21.08
C CYS A 288 5.64 10.83 -20.71
N VAL A 289 6.71 11.51 -20.31
CA VAL A 289 7.98 10.89 -19.89
C VAL A 289 7.84 10.24 -18.52
N ALA A 290 7.22 10.92 -17.54
CA ALA A 290 6.94 10.34 -16.23
C ALA A 290 6.00 9.14 -16.33
N PHE A 291 4.96 9.20 -17.17
CA PHE A 291 4.02 8.10 -17.37
C PHE A 291 4.64 6.89 -18.09
N SER A 292 5.51 7.12 -19.07
CA SER A 292 6.22 6.04 -19.77
C SER A 292 7.34 5.42 -18.92
N LEU A 293 8.05 6.22 -18.11
CA LEU A 293 8.94 5.71 -17.07
C LEU A 293 8.16 4.94 -16.00
N TRP A 294 7.02 5.45 -15.55
CA TRP A 294 6.15 4.78 -14.59
C TRP A 294 5.70 3.42 -15.12
N ARG A 295 5.26 3.35 -16.38
CA ARG A 295 4.82 2.09 -17.00
C ARG A 295 5.96 1.10 -17.23
N ARG A 296 7.17 1.57 -17.56
CA ARG A 296 8.36 0.70 -17.77
C ARG A 296 9.01 0.23 -16.47
N VAL A 297 8.99 1.04 -15.42
CA VAL A 297 9.68 0.76 -14.16
C VAL A 297 8.76 0.17 -13.09
N PHE A 298 7.44 0.44 -13.12
CA PHE A 298 6.54 0.16 -11.98
C PHE A 298 5.38 -0.80 -12.25
N MET A 299 5.13 -1.24 -13.50
CA MET A 299 4.00 -2.11 -13.83
C MET A 299 4.36 -3.61 -13.96
N SER A 300 5.64 -3.96 -13.83
CA SER A 300 6.10 -5.36 -13.97
C SER A 300 5.87 -6.22 -12.71
N ASP A 301 5.71 -5.61 -11.52
CA ASP A 301 5.65 -6.33 -10.23
C ASP A 301 4.31 -6.19 -9.49
N VAL A 302 3.21 -5.89 -10.20
CA VAL A 302 1.88 -5.69 -9.58
C VAL A 302 1.07 -6.99 -9.45
N ILE A 303 1.64 -8.16 -9.71
CA ILE A 303 0.97 -9.47 -9.51
C ILE A 303 1.82 -10.41 -8.68
#